data_AF-A0A847YE49-F1
#
_entry.id   AF-A0A847YE49-F1
#
_cell.length_a   1.000
_cell.length_b   1.000
_cell.length_c   1.000
_cell.angle_alpha   90.00
_cell.angle_beta   90.00
_cell.angle_gamma   90.00
#
_symmetry.space_group_name_H-M   'P 1'
#
loop_
_entity.id
_entity.type
_entity.pdbx_description
1 polymer ?
#
loop_
_entity_poly.entity_id
_entity_poly.type
_entity_poly.pdbx_seq_one_letter_code
_entity_poly.pdbx_strand_id
1 'polypeptide(L)'
;MTGVNETTATVNHFVYGTGEQCRKFRVYWRDRPAEDFPLDEIQRWVGDSERARATHRIEFFADLDFLRVARVVDTPGTRSTIEFHGEATRDFLGLADKLDEKTRRQGSAADAIIYVLMPVARQTDQDLLGDFERNTRLPGSTPYNSIAVVHKWETMDVASPYEEAQSKAERIAGVMGELVSSVLPVSAPLARAAESFPDAFWQSLLELCNAPSATIEELLLSERDFLQLEDRLCPLAAAARRELRRNHPLPWPSLKAIIRLGHDRRPGSAAELRSLIRRAGKIDELRDTLQRRFFARSRMIKAFSLLAKALDPCEEAAVRLRNHKRRYSRLLDAAEDAIRRLDGLSASVDAVTPIRRYLDETRSLVEKDLRDAAAALRKLDEAKVLLKDGFDDMQNDLRMLALLDEHGELVGDEWARVLRHVFGYAGPEIDARLGPLRALANAGDDLAAVMWGIGQIRERWGGCGGDLGRLIQHALSRLEQIADDLEHQARGAGGSPPPPSPQEESQGS
;
A
#
# COMPACT_ATOMS: atom_id res chain seq x y z
N MET A 1 -26.20 -3.60 -1.12
CA MET A 1 -26.90 -3.05 -2.31
C MET A 1 -25.87 -2.21 -3.05
N THR A 2 -25.43 -2.61 -4.24
CA THR A 2 -24.58 -1.76 -5.10
C THR A 2 -25.51 -1.08 -6.10
N GLY A 3 -25.83 0.19 -5.85
CA GLY A 3 -26.75 0.99 -6.66
C GLY A 3 -26.09 1.49 -7.95
N VAL A 4 -26.94 1.82 -8.93
CA VAL A 4 -26.56 2.41 -10.23
C VAL A 4 -26.26 3.92 -10.11
N ASN A 5 -26.58 4.54 -8.97
CA ASN A 5 -26.23 5.92 -8.64
C ASN A 5 -24.96 5.97 -7.78
N GLU A 6 -24.09 6.96 -7.99
CA GLU A 6 -22.87 7.20 -7.22
C GLU A 6 -23.17 7.18 -5.70
N THR A 7 -22.84 6.06 -5.07
CA THR A 7 -23.21 5.78 -3.67
C THR A 7 -22.20 6.29 -2.65
N THR A 8 -21.04 6.78 -3.08
CA THR A 8 -19.91 7.07 -2.18
C THR A 8 -19.48 8.52 -2.32
N ALA A 9 -20.16 9.44 -1.62
CA ALA A 9 -19.76 10.85 -1.49
C ALA A 9 -18.85 11.12 -0.29
N THR A 10 -18.71 10.13 0.61
CA THR A 10 -17.96 10.22 1.87
C THR A 10 -16.84 9.18 1.93
N VAL A 11 -15.79 9.46 2.70
CA VAL A 11 -14.78 8.45 3.04
C VAL A 11 -15.37 7.49 4.06
N ASN A 12 -15.36 6.20 3.76
CA ASN A 12 -15.95 5.16 4.59
C ASN A 12 -14.87 4.24 5.16
N HIS A 13 -14.87 4.06 6.47
CA HIS A 13 -13.94 3.19 7.19
C HIS A 13 -14.68 1.97 7.68
N PHE A 14 -14.25 0.77 7.30
CA PHE A 14 -14.71 -0.46 7.90
C PHE A 14 -13.72 -0.89 8.97
N VAL A 15 -14.21 -1.00 10.19
CA VAL A 15 -13.43 -1.28 11.39
C VAL A 15 -14.07 -2.42 12.18
N TYR A 16 -13.26 -3.09 13.01
CA TYR A 16 -13.78 -4.15 13.87
C TYR A 16 -14.73 -3.57 14.92
N GLY A 17 -15.84 -4.27 15.15
CA GLY A 17 -16.76 -4.00 16.25
C GLY A 17 -17.61 -5.23 16.54
N THR A 18 -18.32 -5.21 17.66
CA THR A 18 -19.12 -6.37 18.10
C THR A 18 -20.48 -5.93 18.64
N GLY A 19 -21.43 -6.87 18.64
CA GLY A 19 -22.72 -6.69 19.29
C GLY A 19 -23.51 -5.51 18.74
N GLU A 20 -23.89 -4.57 19.62
CA GLU A 20 -24.70 -3.41 19.25
C GLU A 20 -23.99 -2.44 18.30
N GLN A 21 -22.65 -2.40 18.31
CA GLN A 21 -21.88 -1.53 17.41
C GLN A 21 -22.14 -1.83 15.94
N CYS A 22 -22.30 -3.11 15.59
CA CYS A 22 -22.58 -3.55 14.21
C CYS A 22 -23.97 -3.14 13.70
N ARG A 23 -24.85 -2.62 14.59
CA ARG A 23 -26.17 -2.11 14.23
C ARG A 23 -26.18 -0.59 14.02
N LYS A 24 -25.04 0.07 14.21
CA LYS A 24 -24.86 1.51 14.08
C LYS A 24 -23.68 1.81 13.14
N PHE A 25 -23.63 3.03 12.63
CA PHE A 25 -22.43 3.61 12.04
C PHE A 25 -22.11 4.92 12.76
N ARG A 26 -20.82 5.25 12.82
CA ARG A 26 -20.34 6.49 13.44
C ARG A 26 -20.02 7.52 12.38
N VAL A 27 -20.57 8.71 12.51
CA VAL A 27 -20.29 9.83 11.62
C VAL A 27 -19.34 10.77 12.32
N TYR A 28 -18.20 11.04 11.68
CA TYR A 28 -17.30 12.11 12.06
C TYR A 28 -17.64 13.30 11.19
N TRP A 29 -18.18 14.35 11.81
CA TRP A 29 -18.52 15.59 11.12
C TRP A 29 -17.29 16.48 10.93
N ARG A 30 -17.35 17.43 10.00
CA ARG A 30 -16.25 18.37 9.75
C ARG A 30 -16.11 19.43 10.87
N ASP A 31 -17.21 19.80 11.50
CA ASP A 31 -17.33 20.98 12.37
C ASP A 31 -17.90 20.67 13.77
N ARG A 32 -18.24 19.41 14.05
CA ARG A 32 -18.85 18.99 15.33
C ARG A 32 -18.40 17.60 15.78
N PRO A 33 -18.64 17.23 17.06
CA PRO A 33 -18.25 15.93 17.61
C PRO A 33 -18.89 14.74 16.90
N ALA A 34 -18.23 13.58 16.90
CA ALA A 34 -18.74 12.38 16.27
C ALA A 34 -20.06 11.87 16.90
N GLU A 35 -20.96 11.33 16.08
CA GLU A 35 -22.28 10.85 16.48
C GLU A 35 -22.56 9.45 15.89
N ASP A 36 -23.30 8.61 16.63
CA ASP A 36 -23.67 7.26 16.20
C ASP A 36 -25.13 7.21 15.70
N PHE A 37 -25.35 6.60 14.53
CA PHE A 37 -26.66 6.47 13.90
C PHE A 37 -27.01 5.00 13.62
N PRO A 38 -28.30 4.61 13.65
CA PRO A 38 -28.75 3.28 13.23
C PRO A 38 -28.42 2.98 11.76
N LEU A 39 -28.03 1.74 11.44
CA LEU A 39 -27.57 1.36 10.09
C LEU A 39 -28.63 1.52 8.99
N ASP A 40 -29.91 1.38 9.32
CA ASP A 40 -31.03 1.60 8.42
C ASP A 40 -31.20 3.07 7.98
N GLU A 41 -30.59 4.02 8.70
CA GLU A 41 -30.57 5.43 8.31
C GLU A 41 -29.52 5.78 7.25
N ILE A 42 -28.66 4.83 6.83
CA ILE A 42 -27.53 5.15 5.94
C ILE A 42 -27.95 5.75 4.59
N GLN A 43 -29.18 5.48 4.15
CA GLN A 43 -29.77 6.07 2.95
C GLN A 43 -29.77 7.61 2.99
N ARG A 44 -29.73 8.22 4.19
CA ARG A 44 -29.65 9.68 4.38
C ARG A 44 -28.27 10.27 4.05
N TRP A 45 -27.26 9.43 3.78
CA TRP A 45 -25.89 9.80 3.41
C TRP A 45 -25.52 9.38 1.97
N VAL A 46 -26.47 8.86 1.19
CA VAL A 46 -26.24 8.47 -0.21
C VAL A 46 -26.27 9.70 -1.12
N GLY A 47 -25.37 9.75 -2.10
CA GLY A 47 -25.26 10.85 -3.05
C GLY A 47 -24.86 12.17 -2.39
N ASP A 48 -25.32 13.28 -2.96
CA ASP A 48 -24.89 14.64 -2.58
C ASP A 48 -25.76 15.28 -1.48
N SER A 49 -26.17 14.48 -0.49
CA SER A 49 -26.99 14.95 0.62
C SER A 49 -26.24 15.99 1.47
N GLU A 50 -26.98 16.92 2.08
CA GLU A 50 -26.42 17.92 3.00
C GLU A 50 -25.65 17.26 4.16
N ARG A 51 -26.13 16.10 4.62
CA ARG A 51 -25.45 15.27 5.62
C ARG A 51 -24.14 14.69 5.10
N ALA A 52 -24.09 14.20 3.86
CA ALA A 52 -22.86 13.71 3.25
C ALA A 52 -21.82 14.83 3.11
N ARG A 53 -22.23 16.04 2.68
CA ARG A 53 -21.33 17.21 2.58
C ARG A 53 -20.76 17.65 3.93
N ALA A 54 -21.57 17.64 4.99
CA ALA A 54 -21.12 17.97 6.35
C ALA A 54 -20.26 16.87 7.00
N THR A 55 -20.21 15.68 6.40
CA THR A 55 -19.46 14.53 6.93
C THR A 55 -18.00 14.58 6.49
N HIS A 56 -17.10 14.37 7.44
CA HIS A 56 -15.68 14.15 7.18
C HIS A 56 -15.40 12.69 6.82
N ARG A 57 -15.90 11.75 7.64
CA ARG A 57 -15.86 10.31 7.35
C ARG A 57 -16.94 9.53 8.09
N ILE A 58 -17.23 8.32 7.64
CA ILE A 58 -18.14 7.38 8.29
C ILE A 58 -17.36 6.13 8.71
N GLU A 59 -17.58 5.64 9.93
CA GLU A 59 -17.07 4.36 10.42
C GLU A 59 -18.21 3.33 10.50
N PHE A 60 -18.05 2.23 9.79
CA PHE A 60 -18.90 1.04 9.83
C PHE A 60 -18.20 -0.07 10.63
N PHE A 61 -18.97 -0.76 11.45
CA PHE A 61 -18.46 -1.80 12.34
C PHE A 61 -18.90 -3.18 11.87
N ALA A 62 -17.97 -4.13 11.79
CA ALA A 62 -18.28 -5.53 11.50
C ALA A 62 -17.46 -6.48 12.38
N ASP A 63 -18.12 -7.56 12.81
CA ASP A 63 -17.49 -8.64 13.58
C ASP A 63 -16.81 -9.62 12.63
N LEU A 64 -15.71 -9.16 12.05
CA LEU A 64 -14.86 -9.95 11.15
C LEU A 64 -13.45 -9.96 11.73
N ASP A 65 -12.88 -11.14 11.95
CA ASP A 65 -11.54 -11.29 12.53
C ASP A 65 -10.47 -10.53 11.74
N PHE A 66 -10.63 -10.47 10.42
CA PHE A 66 -9.79 -9.65 9.54
C PHE A 66 -9.68 -8.18 9.98
N LEU A 67 -10.79 -7.58 10.43
CA LEU A 67 -10.83 -6.17 10.83
C LEU A 67 -10.17 -5.92 12.19
N ARG A 68 -9.81 -6.96 12.96
CA ARG A 68 -9.03 -6.81 14.20
C ARG A 68 -7.60 -6.34 13.90
N VAL A 69 -7.07 -6.74 12.75
CA VAL A 69 -5.69 -6.47 12.33
C VAL A 69 -5.60 -5.47 11.17
N ALA A 70 -6.73 -5.16 10.54
CA ALA A 70 -6.81 -4.28 9.37
C ALA A 70 -8.00 -3.30 9.46
N ARG A 71 -7.90 -2.18 8.75
CA ARG A 71 -9.03 -1.29 8.46
C ARG A 71 -9.15 -1.16 6.96
N VAL A 72 -10.38 -1.22 6.44
CA VAL A 72 -10.63 -0.96 5.02
C VAL A 72 -11.14 0.46 4.88
N VAL A 73 -10.50 1.24 4.02
CA VAL A 73 -10.93 2.59 3.69
C VAL A 73 -11.44 2.59 2.25
N ASP A 74 -12.72 2.90 2.09
CA ASP A 74 -13.38 3.10 0.81
C ASP A 74 -13.45 4.60 0.54
N THR A 75 -12.86 5.02 -0.57
CA THR A 75 -12.69 6.43 -0.95
C THR A 75 -13.66 6.81 -2.07
N PRO A 76 -14.22 8.03 -2.06
CA PRO A 76 -15.06 8.51 -3.16
C PRO A 76 -14.34 8.44 -4.52
N GLY A 77 -15.08 8.18 -5.60
CA GLY A 77 -14.53 8.01 -6.93
C GLY A 77 -13.89 9.29 -7.47
N THR A 78 -12.67 9.17 -8.03
CA THR A 78 -11.86 10.30 -8.53
C THR A 78 -12.33 10.88 -9.89
N ARG A 79 -13.24 10.19 -10.59
CA ARG A 79 -13.77 10.57 -11.93
C ARG A 79 -15.07 11.38 -11.90
N SER A 80 -15.57 11.71 -10.71
CA SER A 80 -16.80 12.46 -10.57
C SER A 80 -16.60 13.89 -11.12
N THR A 81 -17.34 14.22 -12.18
CA THR A 81 -17.43 15.52 -12.86
C THR A 81 -18.09 16.61 -12.01
N ILE A 82 -18.18 16.41 -10.70
CA ILE A 82 -18.71 17.35 -9.73
C ILE A 82 -17.51 17.79 -8.88
N GLU A 83 -17.12 19.06 -9.00
CA GLU A 83 -15.92 19.65 -8.37
C GLU A 83 -15.77 19.33 -6.86
N PHE A 84 -16.88 19.03 -6.16
CA PHE A 84 -16.95 18.69 -4.74
C PHE A 84 -16.52 17.25 -4.36
N HIS A 85 -16.76 16.24 -5.22
CA HIS A 85 -16.40 14.85 -4.89
C HIS A 85 -14.92 14.57 -5.10
N GLY A 86 -14.31 15.29 -6.06
CA GLY A 86 -12.86 15.42 -6.16
C GLY A 86 -12.28 16.03 -4.88
N GLU A 87 -12.89 17.08 -4.30
CA GLU A 87 -12.41 17.70 -3.06
C GLU A 87 -12.45 16.78 -1.85
N ALA A 88 -13.46 15.94 -1.62
CA ALA A 88 -13.47 15.03 -0.46
C ALA A 88 -12.36 13.96 -0.52
N THR A 89 -12.14 13.40 -1.71
CA THR A 89 -11.03 12.47 -1.97
C THR A 89 -9.70 13.22 -1.91
N ARG A 90 -9.60 14.44 -2.46
CA ARG A 90 -8.39 15.27 -2.40
C ARG A 90 -8.07 15.78 -0.98
N ASP A 91 -9.07 16.11 -0.16
CA ASP A 91 -8.95 16.52 1.25
C ASP A 91 -8.43 15.35 2.10
N PHE A 92 -8.99 14.15 1.91
CA PHE A 92 -8.55 12.93 2.58
C PHE A 92 -7.15 12.48 2.12
N LEU A 93 -6.76 12.77 0.88
CA LEU A 93 -5.55 12.21 0.26
C LEU A 93 -4.41 13.18 0.03
N GLY A 94 -4.60 14.49 0.20
CA GLY A 94 -3.49 15.43 0.03
C GLY A 94 -3.45 16.35 -1.17
N LEU A 95 -4.52 16.41 -1.97
CA LEU A 95 -4.45 16.82 -3.37
C LEU A 95 -5.21 18.13 -3.69
N ALA A 96 -5.69 18.87 -2.69
CA ALA A 96 -6.31 20.19 -2.92
C ALA A 96 -5.23 21.28 -3.03
N ASP A 97 -5.20 21.96 -4.18
CA ASP A 97 -4.11 22.83 -4.65
C ASP A 97 -3.82 24.11 -3.84
N LYS A 98 -4.39 24.32 -2.64
CA LYS A 98 -4.10 25.53 -1.85
C LYS A 98 -3.99 25.41 -0.33
N LEU A 99 -4.07 24.24 0.29
CA LEU A 99 -3.89 24.15 1.75
C LEU A 99 -3.07 22.93 2.19
N ASP A 100 -1.86 23.26 2.64
CA ASP A 100 -1.00 22.66 3.67
C ASP A 100 -0.54 21.19 3.62
N GLU A 101 0.74 21.08 3.98
CA GLU A 101 1.58 19.96 4.43
C GLU A 101 0.92 18.86 5.30
N LYS A 102 -0.27 19.13 5.87
CA LYS A 102 -1.12 18.14 6.56
C LYS A 102 -1.81 17.17 5.59
N THR A 103 -2.13 17.63 4.39
CA THR A 103 -2.97 16.92 3.42
C THR A 103 -2.15 15.77 2.80
N ARG A 104 -0.86 15.97 2.47
CA ARG A 104 0.05 14.90 2.00
C ARG A 104 0.24 13.75 2.99
N ARG A 105 0.10 14.01 4.30
CA ARG A 105 0.32 13.02 5.38
C ARG A 105 -0.82 12.01 5.52
N GLN A 106 -2.02 12.31 4.99
CA GLN A 106 -3.17 11.41 5.09
C GLN A 106 -3.20 10.38 3.94
N GLY A 107 -2.83 10.78 2.72
CA GLY A 107 -2.64 9.86 1.58
C GLY A 107 -1.46 8.88 1.76
N SER A 108 -0.42 9.27 2.50
CA SER A 108 0.74 8.43 2.83
C SER A 108 0.55 7.52 4.07
N ALA A 109 -0.65 7.49 4.65
CA ALA A 109 -0.93 6.70 5.84
C ALA A 109 -1.33 5.25 5.57
N ALA A 110 -1.67 4.90 4.33
CA ALA A 110 -2.13 3.55 3.98
C ALA A 110 -0.96 2.55 3.88
N ASP A 111 -1.04 1.46 4.64
CA ASP A 111 -0.10 0.33 4.57
C ASP A 111 -0.22 -0.43 3.24
N ALA A 112 -1.40 -0.39 2.61
CA ALA A 112 -1.67 -1.00 1.31
C ALA A 112 -2.78 -0.25 0.57
N ILE A 113 -2.66 -0.18 -0.77
CA ILE A 113 -3.57 0.53 -1.66
C ILE A 113 -4.07 -0.45 -2.74
N ILE A 114 -5.38 -0.50 -2.94
CA ILE A 114 -6.00 -1.31 -4.00
C ILE A 114 -6.65 -0.36 -4.98
N TYR A 115 -6.08 -0.25 -6.18
CA TYR A 115 -6.63 0.57 -7.24
C TYR A 115 -7.66 -0.23 -8.04
N VAL A 116 -8.93 0.16 -7.98
CA VAL A 116 -10.00 -0.49 -8.74
C VAL A 116 -10.14 0.18 -10.10
N LEU A 117 -9.68 -0.49 -11.14
CA LEU A 117 -9.72 -0.03 -12.53
C LEU A 117 -10.94 -0.61 -13.24
N MET A 118 -11.68 0.24 -13.95
CA MET A 118 -12.80 -0.16 -14.79
C MET A 118 -12.31 -0.45 -16.22
N PRO A 119 -12.68 -1.59 -16.83
CA PRO A 119 -12.32 -1.92 -18.20
C PRO A 119 -13.20 -1.11 -19.15
N VAL A 120 -12.69 0.04 -19.59
CA VAL A 120 -13.35 0.84 -20.63
C VAL A 120 -12.95 0.29 -22.00
N ALA A 121 -13.94 -0.05 -22.84
CA ALA A 121 -13.73 -0.75 -24.12
C ALA A 121 -12.96 0.07 -25.17
N ARG A 122 -12.97 1.41 -25.09
CA ARG A 122 -12.33 2.31 -26.06
C ARG A 122 -11.11 3.05 -25.52
N GLN A 123 -10.77 2.85 -24.25
CA GLN A 123 -9.65 3.54 -23.63
C GLN A 123 -8.36 2.77 -23.93
N THR A 124 -7.36 3.45 -24.49
CA THR A 124 -6.05 2.85 -24.69
C THR A 124 -5.35 2.64 -23.35
N ASP A 125 -4.38 1.72 -23.29
CA ASP A 125 -3.62 1.47 -22.07
C ASP A 125 -2.80 2.72 -21.65
N GLN A 126 -2.39 3.55 -22.61
CA GLN A 126 -1.72 4.84 -22.35
C GLN A 126 -2.67 5.88 -21.74
N ASP A 127 -3.92 5.94 -22.20
CA ASP A 127 -4.93 6.83 -21.61
C ASP A 127 -5.26 6.38 -20.18
N LEU A 128 -5.37 5.06 -19.95
CA LEU A 128 -5.55 4.50 -18.62
C LEU A 128 -4.37 4.86 -17.69
N LEU A 129 -3.13 4.78 -18.19
CA LEU A 129 -1.94 5.16 -17.42
C LEU A 129 -1.91 6.66 -17.12
N GLY A 130 -2.14 7.50 -18.12
CA GLY A 130 -2.16 8.95 -17.94
C GLY A 130 -3.25 9.39 -16.97
N ASP A 131 -4.42 8.76 -17.02
CA ASP A 131 -5.49 8.99 -16.04
C ASP A 131 -5.12 8.45 -14.66
N PHE A 132 -4.44 7.30 -14.61
CA PHE A 132 -3.99 6.71 -13.37
C PHE A 132 -3.00 7.64 -12.67
N GLU A 133 -1.94 8.07 -13.34
CA GLU A 133 -0.90 8.93 -12.76
C GLU A 133 -1.43 10.31 -12.37
N ARG A 134 -2.32 10.90 -13.17
CA ARG A 134 -2.84 12.26 -12.92
C ARG A 134 -3.94 12.30 -11.87
N ASN A 135 -4.84 11.32 -11.88
CA ASN A 135 -6.11 11.41 -11.15
C ASN A 135 -6.36 10.28 -10.15
N THR A 136 -5.62 9.17 -10.22
CA THR A 136 -5.93 7.96 -9.42
C THR A 136 -4.81 7.62 -8.43
N ARG A 137 -3.55 7.83 -8.81
CA ARG A 137 -2.38 7.46 -8.03
C ARG A 137 -2.25 8.36 -6.81
N LEU A 138 -2.11 7.76 -5.64
CA LEU A 138 -1.91 8.48 -4.40
C LEU A 138 -0.45 8.96 -4.26
N PRO A 139 -0.21 10.20 -3.82
CA PRO A 139 1.13 10.64 -3.43
C PRO A 139 1.74 9.72 -2.37
N GLY A 140 2.99 9.29 -2.55
CA GLY A 140 3.66 8.35 -1.65
C GLY A 140 3.29 6.87 -1.86
N SER A 141 2.41 6.56 -2.83
CA SER A 141 2.22 5.17 -3.28
C SER A 141 3.45 4.66 -4.02
N THR A 142 3.87 3.47 -3.65
CA THR A 142 4.95 2.72 -4.28
C THR A 142 4.39 1.42 -4.86
N PRO A 143 5.10 0.76 -5.80
CA PRO A 143 4.71 -0.57 -6.24
C PRO A 143 4.50 -1.54 -5.09
N TYR A 144 5.32 -1.44 -4.04
CA TYR A 144 5.33 -2.38 -2.93
C TYR A 144 4.08 -2.39 -2.09
N ASN A 145 3.44 -1.24 -1.91
CA ASN A 145 2.23 -1.10 -1.11
C ASN A 145 0.99 -0.91 -2.00
N SER A 146 1.05 -1.25 -3.28
CA SER A 146 -0.09 -1.08 -4.18
C SER A 146 -0.30 -2.22 -5.16
N ILE A 147 -1.56 -2.51 -5.44
CA ILE A 147 -2.01 -3.40 -6.51
C ILE A 147 -3.10 -2.72 -7.32
N ALA A 148 -3.25 -3.10 -8.58
CA ALA A 148 -4.39 -2.74 -9.39
C ALA A 148 -5.32 -3.94 -9.62
N VAL A 149 -6.61 -3.67 -9.68
CA VAL A 149 -7.65 -4.66 -9.90
C VAL A 149 -8.53 -4.19 -11.07
N VAL A 150 -8.51 -4.92 -12.18
CA VAL A 150 -9.41 -4.69 -13.31
C VAL A 150 -10.76 -5.31 -12.98
N HIS A 151 -11.70 -4.50 -12.51
CA HIS A 151 -12.97 -4.95 -11.97
C HIS A 151 -14.12 -4.86 -12.98
N LYS A 152 -15.19 -5.63 -12.82
CA LYS A 152 -16.37 -5.66 -13.71
C LYS A 152 -16.03 -6.02 -15.16
N TRP A 153 -15.03 -6.87 -15.38
CA TRP A 153 -14.68 -7.32 -16.72
C TRP A 153 -15.80 -8.07 -17.44
N GLU A 154 -16.76 -8.63 -16.70
CA GLU A 154 -17.96 -9.25 -17.28
C GLU A 154 -18.84 -8.29 -18.07
N THR A 155 -18.59 -6.97 -17.97
CA THR A 155 -19.31 -5.92 -18.70
C THR A 155 -18.68 -5.58 -20.04
N MET A 156 -17.53 -6.15 -20.38
CA MET A 156 -16.88 -5.96 -21.67
C MET A 156 -17.74 -6.54 -22.79
N ASP A 157 -18.00 -5.75 -23.83
CA ASP A 157 -18.74 -6.18 -25.02
C ASP A 157 -17.81 -6.85 -26.05
N VAL A 158 -17.33 -8.04 -25.68
CA VAL A 158 -16.46 -8.89 -26.51
C VAL A 158 -16.94 -10.34 -26.47
N ALA A 159 -16.44 -11.17 -27.38
CA ALA A 159 -16.82 -12.58 -27.46
C ALA A 159 -16.43 -13.35 -26.19
N SER A 160 -15.20 -13.18 -25.71
CA SER A 160 -14.65 -13.84 -24.51
C SER A 160 -14.16 -12.79 -23.48
N PRO A 161 -15.06 -12.23 -22.66
CA PRO A 161 -14.70 -11.18 -21.68
C PRO A 161 -13.63 -11.61 -20.69
N TYR A 162 -13.61 -12.90 -20.33
CA TYR A 162 -12.63 -13.44 -19.37
C TYR A 162 -11.20 -13.42 -19.95
N GLU A 163 -11.02 -13.90 -21.17
CA GLU A 163 -9.70 -13.94 -21.83
C GLU A 163 -9.21 -12.53 -22.16
N GLU A 164 -10.10 -11.65 -22.63
CA GLU A 164 -9.78 -10.24 -22.85
C GLU A 164 -9.37 -9.54 -21.54
N ALA A 165 -10.03 -9.85 -20.42
CA ALA A 165 -9.66 -9.31 -19.11
C ALA A 165 -8.27 -9.74 -18.66
N GLN A 166 -7.89 -11.00 -18.91
CA GLN A 166 -6.55 -11.51 -18.64
C GLN A 166 -5.50 -10.78 -19.48
N SER A 167 -5.69 -10.76 -20.81
CA SER A 167 -4.81 -10.03 -21.73
C SER A 167 -4.68 -8.55 -21.39
N LYS A 168 -5.78 -7.90 -21.01
CA LYS A 168 -5.77 -6.50 -20.59
C LYS A 168 -5.04 -6.30 -19.26
N ALA A 169 -5.22 -7.19 -18.28
CA ALA A 169 -4.48 -7.11 -17.02
C ALA A 169 -2.97 -7.28 -17.23
N GLU A 170 -2.54 -8.19 -18.11
CA GLU A 170 -1.14 -8.39 -18.48
C GLU A 170 -0.55 -7.16 -19.18
N ARG A 171 -1.27 -6.57 -20.15
CA ARG A 171 -0.86 -5.33 -20.81
C ARG A 171 -0.72 -4.17 -19.82
N ILE A 172 -1.71 -3.98 -18.95
CA ILE A 172 -1.67 -2.95 -17.90
C ILE A 172 -0.51 -3.23 -16.94
N ALA A 173 -0.23 -4.48 -16.57
CA ALA A 173 0.91 -4.83 -15.73
C ALA A 173 2.26 -4.47 -16.39
N GLY A 174 2.41 -4.73 -17.69
CA GLY A 174 3.62 -4.36 -18.43
C GLY A 174 3.86 -2.85 -18.46
N VAL A 175 2.80 -2.05 -18.49
CA VAL A 175 2.88 -0.58 -18.51
C VAL A 175 3.02 0.00 -17.09
N MET A 176 2.34 -0.58 -16.10
CA MET A 176 2.31 -0.12 -14.71
C MET A 176 3.34 -0.78 -13.79
N GLY A 177 4.30 -1.54 -14.32
CA GLY A 177 5.21 -2.37 -13.52
C GLY A 177 6.00 -1.60 -12.45
N GLU A 178 6.30 -0.32 -12.70
CA GLU A 178 6.96 0.58 -11.74
C GLU A 178 6.00 1.37 -10.85
N LEU A 179 4.69 1.16 -11.00
CA LEU A 179 3.65 1.88 -10.28
C LEU A 179 2.89 1.00 -9.29
N VAL A 180 2.63 -0.26 -9.65
CA VAL A 180 1.91 -1.25 -8.83
C VAL A 180 2.62 -2.59 -8.84
N SER A 181 2.53 -3.34 -7.75
CA SER A 181 3.18 -4.66 -7.67
C SER A 181 2.50 -5.77 -8.47
N SER A 182 1.22 -5.60 -8.81
CA SER A 182 0.45 -6.59 -9.57
C SER A 182 -0.82 -5.97 -10.12
N VAL A 183 -1.32 -6.54 -11.21
CA VAL A 183 -2.60 -6.19 -11.83
C VAL A 183 -3.43 -7.46 -11.98
N LEU A 184 -4.62 -7.50 -11.37
CA LEU A 184 -5.47 -8.69 -11.36
C LEU A 184 -6.85 -8.40 -11.96
N PRO A 185 -7.35 -9.19 -12.91
CA PRO A 185 -8.75 -9.08 -13.33
C PRO A 185 -9.64 -9.77 -12.30
N VAL A 186 -10.63 -9.08 -11.75
CA VAL A 186 -11.49 -9.61 -10.67
C VAL A 186 -12.96 -9.31 -10.94
N SER A 187 -13.81 -10.31 -10.72
CA SER A 187 -15.27 -10.14 -10.76
C SER A 187 -15.91 -10.54 -9.43
N ALA A 188 -16.18 -9.53 -8.60
CA ALA A 188 -16.89 -9.69 -7.34
C ALA A 188 -18.29 -10.32 -7.49
N PRO A 189 -19.12 -9.97 -8.49
CA PRO A 189 -20.40 -10.64 -8.70
C PRO A 189 -20.27 -12.15 -8.95
N LEU A 190 -19.31 -12.58 -9.78
CA LEU A 190 -19.06 -14.00 -10.05
C LEU A 190 -18.58 -14.74 -8.79
N ALA A 191 -17.61 -14.16 -8.08
CA ALA A 191 -17.10 -14.73 -6.83
C ALA A 191 -18.21 -14.86 -5.78
N ARG A 192 -19.04 -13.82 -5.63
CA ARG A 192 -20.17 -13.81 -4.69
C ARG A 192 -21.22 -14.85 -5.06
N ALA A 193 -21.55 -15.00 -6.34
CA ALA A 193 -22.44 -16.06 -6.82
C ALA A 193 -21.88 -17.43 -6.43
N ALA A 194 -20.62 -17.70 -6.76
CA ALA A 194 -19.95 -18.97 -6.47
C ALA A 194 -19.84 -19.27 -4.98
N GLU A 195 -19.78 -18.26 -4.13
CA GLU A 195 -19.76 -18.46 -2.68
C GLU A 195 -21.15 -18.74 -2.10
N SER A 196 -22.17 -17.99 -2.52
CA SER A 196 -23.42 -17.88 -1.76
C SER A 196 -24.65 -18.51 -2.40
N PHE A 197 -24.61 -18.83 -3.69
CA PHE A 197 -25.78 -19.39 -4.37
C PHE A 197 -25.88 -20.91 -4.15
N PRO A 198 -27.10 -21.44 -3.97
CA PRO A 198 -27.34 -22.86 -3.67
C PRO A 198 -27.05 -23.75 -4.89
N ASP A 199 -26.85 -25.04 -4.66
CA ASP A 199 -26.51 -25.99 -5.73
C ASP A 199 -27.62 -26.12 -6.79
N ALA A 200 -28.89 -25.90 -6.43
CA ALA A 200 -30.01 -25.88 -7.39
C ALA A 200 -29.87 -24.80 -8.47
N PHE A 201 -29.28 -23.64 -8.13
CA PHE A 201 -28.96 -22.59 -9.10
C PHE A 201 -27.92 -23.08 -10.11
N TRP A 202 -26.86 -23.71 -9.62
CA TRP A 202 -25.77 -24.24 -10.45
C TRP A 202 -26.22 -25.39 -11.34
N GLN A 203 -27.11 -26.24 -10.84
CA GLN A 203 -27.72 -27.32 -11.63
C GLN A 203 -28.53 -26.75 -12.80
N SER A 204 -29.36 -25.74 -12.54
CA SER A 204 -30.13 -25.06 -13.59
C SER A 204 -29.19 -24.42 -14.62
N LEU A 205 -28.16 -23.69 -14.18
CA LEU A 205 -27.20 -23.10 -15.11
C LEU A 205 -26.42 -24.14 -15.91
N LEU A 206 -26.07 -25.29 -15.31
CA LEU A 206 -25.40 -26.37 -16.03
C LEU A 206 -26.27 -26.89 -17.19
N GLU A 207 -27.56 -27.12 -16.95
CA GLU A 207 -28.51 -27.51 -18.00
C GLU A 207 -28.51 -26.49 -19.13
N LEU A 208 -28.61 -25.20 -18.80
CA LEU A 208 -28.57 -24.14 -19.80
C LEU A 208 -27.25 -24.10 -20.58
N CYS A 209 -26.11 -24.20 -19.88
CA CYS A 209 -24.78 -24.22 -20.51
C CYS A 209 -24.62 -25.36 -21.51
N ASN A 210 -25.38 -26.46 -21.36
CA ASN A 210 -25.38 -27.60 -22.27
C ASN A 210 -26.38 -27.50 -23.43
N ALA A 211 -27.14 -26.41 -23.53
CA ALA A 211 -28.02 -26.14 -24.67
C ALA A 211 -27.23 -25.95 -25.98
N PRO A 212 -27.89 -26.04 -27.15
CA PRO A 212 -27.28 -25.75 -28.45
C PRO A 212 -26.73 -24.32 -28.53
N SER A 213 -25.64 -24.12 -29.27
CA SER A 213 -24.99 -22.79 -29.37
C SER A 213 -25.92 -21.72 -29.94
N ALA A 214 -26.73 -22.04 -30.97
CA ALA A 214 -27.71 -21.12 -31.53
C ALA A 214 -28.73 -20.63 -30.47
N THR A 215 -29.23 -21.55 -29.63
CA THR A 215 -30.13 -21.22 -28.51
C THR A 215 -29.45 -20.28 -27.50
N ILE A 216 -28.19 -20.55 -27.15
CA ILE A 216 -27.45 -19.72 -26.19
C ILE A 216 -27.15 -18.34 -26.74
N GLU A 217 -26.75 -18.25 -28.00
CA GLU A 217 -26.50 -16.98 -28.68
C GLU A 217 -27.76 -16.10 -28.69
N GLU A 218 -28.91 -16.67 -29.04
CA GLU A 218 -30.18 -15.95 -29.08
C GLU A 218 -30.64 -15.51 -27.68
N LEU A 219 -30.58 -16.41 -26.68
CA LEU A 219 -30.94 -16.10 -25.29
C LEU A 219 -30.07 -15.02 -24.67
N LEU A 220 -28.80 -14.92 -25.06
CA LEU A 220 -27.84 -13.98 -24.48
C LEU A 220 -27.76 -12.63 -25.21
N LEU A 221 -28.59 -12.41 -26.24
CA LEU A 221 -28.70 -11.11 -26.92
C LEU A 221 -29.10 -10.00 -25.94
N SER A 222 -30.16 -10.21 -25.16
CA SER A 222 -30.61 -9.28 -24.13
C SER A 222 -31.21 -10.01 -22.92
N GLU A 223 -31.30 -9.30 -21.79
CA GLU A 223 -31.99 -9.83 -20.60
C GLU A 223 -33.47 -10.14 -20.90
N ARG A 224 -34.10 -9.37 -21.80
CA ARG A 224 -35.47 -9.63 -22.23
C ARG A 224 -35.58 -10.96 -22.95
N ASP A 225 -34.66 -11.24 -23.87
CA ASP A 225 -34.68 -12.48 -24.66
C ASP A 225 -34.45 -13.69 -23.74
N PHE A 226 -33.51 -13.58 -22.80
CA PHE A 226 -33.33 -14.58 -21.75
C PHE A 226 -34.62 -14.86 -20.96
N LEU A 227 -35.39 -13.82 -20.59
CA LEU A 227 -36.57 -13.98 -19.74
C LEU A 227 -37.85 -14.37 -20.49
N GLN A 228 -37.92 -14.11 -21.81
CA GLN A 228 -39.18 -14.18 -22.57
C GLN A 228 -39.15 -15.14 -23.76
N LEU A 229 -37.99 -15.44 -24.34
CA LEU A 229 -37.90 -16.26 -25.54
C LEU A 229 -38.32 -17.71 -25.24
N GLU A 230 -39.38 -18.19 -25.88
CA GLU A 230 -39.77 -19.59 -25.80
C GLU A 230 -39.07 -20.38 -26.91
N ASP A 231 -37.98 -21.06 -26.56
CA ASP A 231 -37.26 -21.98 -27.43
C ASP A 231 -37.42 -23.42 -26.92
N ARG A 232 -37.93 -24.31 -27.78
CA ARG A 232 -38.14 -25.73 -27.48
C ARG A 232 -36.83 -26.50 -27.27
N LEU A 233 -35.72 -25.99 -27.78
CA LEU A 233 -34.38 -26.57 -27.60
C LEU A 233 -33.70 -26.07 -26.32
N CYS A 234 -34.27 -25.07 -25.64
CA CYS A 234 -33.78 -24.63 -24.36
C CYS A 234 -34.26 -25.58 -23.25
N PRO A 235 -33.35 -26.15 -22.44
CA PRO A 235 -33.71 -27.07 -21.35
C PRO A 235 -34.47 -26.38 -20.21
N LEU A 236 -34.39 -25.05 -20.12
CA LEU A 236 -35.08 -24.24 -19.13
C LEU A 236 -36.14 -23.37 -19.78
N ALA A 237 -37.41 -23.64 -19.47
CA ALA A 237 -38.54 -22.82 -19.90
C ALA A 237 -38.44 -21.36 -19.38
N ALA A 238 -39.04 -20.41 -20.09
CA ALA A 238 -38.97 -18.99 -19.74
C ALA A 238 -39.46 -18.69 -18.29
N ALA A 239 -40.45 -19.43 -17.80
CA ALA A 239 -40.92 -19.32 -16.41
C ALA A 239 -39.83 -19.70 -15.38
N ALA A 240 -39.07 -20.78 -15.62
CA ALA A 240 -37.98 -21.20 -14.75
C ALA A 240 -36.81 -20.20 -14.77
N ARG A 241 -36.49 -19.64 -15.93
CA ARG A 241 -35.44 -18.60 -16.06
C ARG A 241 -35.81 -17.30 -15.34
N ARG A 242 -37.09 -16.90 -15.37
CA ARG A 242 -37.62 -15.77 -14.57
C ARG A 242 -37.50 -16.02 -13.07
N GLU A 243 -37.84 -17.23 -12.62
CA GLU A 243 -37.73 -17.60 -11.21
C GLU A 243 -36.27 -17.62 -10.73
N LEU A 244 -35.37 -18.20 -11.54
CA LEU A 244 -33.92 -18.17 -11.30
C LEU A 244 -33.43 -16.72 -11.14
N ARG A 245 -33.85 -15.82 -12.03
CA ARG A 245 -33.47 -14.41 -11.99
C ARG A 245 -33.98 -13.68 -10.75
N ARG A 246 -35.21 -13.98 -10.32
CA ARG A 246 -35.86 -13.38 -9.15
C ARG A 246 -35.18 -13.81 -7.84
N ASN A 247 -34.86 -15.10 -7.71
CA ASN A 247 -34.27 -15.66 -6.49
C ASN A 247 -32.77 -15.38 -6.38
N HIS A 248 -32.11 -15.17 -7.51
CA HIS A 248 -30.66 -14.99 -7.60
C HIS A 248 -30.32 -13.74 -8.41
N PRO A 249 -30.52 -12.53 -7.84
CA PRO A 249 -30.37 -11.29 -8.58
C PRO A 249 -28.88 -10.95 -8.81
N LEU A 250 -28.29 -11.47 -9.90
CA LEU A 250 -26.99 -11.05 -10.42
C LEU A 250 -27.14 -9.90 -11.42
N PRO A 251 -26.15 -9.03 -11.62
CA PRO A 251 -26.15 -8.15 -12.79
C PRO A 251 -26.24 -8.99 -14.07
N TRP A 252 -27.03 -8.54 -15.06
CA TRP A 252 -27.19 -9.26 -16.33
C TRP A 252 -25.85 -9.61 -17.02
N PRO A 253 -24.86 -8.69 -17.12
CA PRO A 253 -23.55 -9.03 -17.68
C PRO A 253 -22.85 -10.17 -16.94
N SER A 254 -22.99 -10.24 -15.62
CA SER A 254 -22.43 -11.31 -14.79
C SER A 254 -23.09 -12.66 -15.08
N LEU A 255 -24.42 -12.70 -15.15
CA LEU A 255 -25.15 -13.93 -15.51
C LEU A 255 -24.80 -14.39 -16.93
N LYS A 256 -24.77 -13.47 -17.89
CA LYS A 256 -24.36 -13.72 -19.27
C LYS A 256 -22.93 -14.28 -19.35
N ALA A 257 -21.99 -13.71 -18.61
CA ALA A 257 -20.61 -14.21 -18.55
C ALA A 257 -20.51 -15.61 -17.96
N ILE A 258 -21.29 -15.92 -16.91
CA ILE A 258 -21.34 -17.27 -16.33
C ILE A 258 -21.83 -18.29 -17.37
N ILE A 259 -22.93 -17.98 -18.07
CA ILE A 259 -23.52 -18.88 -19.07
C ILE A 259 -22.56 -19.09 -20.24
N ARG A 260 -21.95 -18.02 -20.78
CA ARG A 260 -20.94 -18.13 -21.85
C ARG A 260 -19.76 -18.98 -21.41
N LEU A 261 -19.16 -18.68 -20.26
CA LEU A 261 -17.99 -19.41 -19.79
C LEU A 261 -18.30 -20.89 -19.52
N GLY A 262 -19.49 -21.18 -18.97
CA GLY A 262 -19.95 -22.56 -18.80
C GLY A 262 -20.23 -23.26 -20.14
N HIS A 263 -20.81 -22.56 -21.11
CA HIS A 263 -21.07 -23.10 -22.45
C HIS A 263 -19.77 -23.40 -23.20
N ASP A 264 -18.78 -22.52 -23.13
CA ASP A 264 -17.51 -22.69 -23.84
C ASP A 264 -16.66 -23.81 -23.22
N ARG A 265 -16.70 -23.96 -21.90
CA ARG A 265 -15.86 -24.92 -21.16
C ARG A 265 -16.54 -26.27 -20.90
N ARG A 266 -17.86 -26.38 -21.07
CA ARG A 266 -18.67 -27.61 -20.91
C ARG A 266 -18.32 -28.40 -19.63
N PRO A 267 -18.50 -27.82 -18.42
CA PRO A 267 -18.25 -28.56 -17.18
C PRO A 267 -19.17 -29.79 -17.09
N GLY A 268 -18.68 -30.88 -16.51
CA GLY A 268 -19.42 -32.13 -16.38
C GLY A 268 -20.41 -32.13 -15.22
N SER A 269 -20.29 -31.18 -14.28
CA SER A 269 -21.17 -31.09 -13.11
C SER A 269 -21.40 -29.66 -12.62
N ALA A 270 -22.43 -29.48 -11.79
CA ALA A 270 -22.75 -28.19 -11.19
C ALA A 270 -21.62 -27.71 -10.26
N ALA A 271 -20.96 -28.63 -9.56
CA ALA A 271 -19.79 -28.35 -8.72
C ALA A 271 -18.59 -27.88 -9.57
N GLU A 272 -18.34 -28.51 -10.72
CA GLU A 272 -17.31 -28.08 -11.66
C GLU A 272 -17.61 -26.70 -12.24
N LEU A 273 -18.86 -26.42 -12.64
CA LEU A 273 -19.28 -25.10 -13.09
C LEU A 273 -19.04 -24.05 -12.00
N ARG A 274 -19.50 -24.31 -10.77
CA ARG A 274 -19.28 -23.42 -9.62
C ARG A 274 -17.80 -23.15 -9.37
N SER A 275 -16.96 -24.19 -9.44
CA SER A 275 -15.50 -24.10 -9.29
C SER A 275 -14.86 -23.28 -10.41
N LEU A 276 -15.30 -23.48 -11.66
CA LEU A 276 -14.88 -22.70 -12.82
C LEU A 276 -15.20 -21.21 -12.63
N ILE A 277 -16.44 -20.88 -12.25
CA ILE A 277 -16.84 -19.48 -12.02
C ILE A 277 -16.09 -18.86 -10.85
N ARG A 278 -15.86 -19.62 -9.76
CA ARG A 278 -15.05 -19.16 -8.62
C ARG A 278 -13.65 -18.77 -9.05
N ARG A 279 -12.99 -19.64 -9.83
CA ARG A 279 -11.65 -19.37 -10.39
C ARG A 279 -11.66 -18.16 -11.32
N ALA A 280 -12.65 -18.05 -12.21
CA ALA A 280 -12.77 -16.92 -13.13
C ALA A 280 -13.00 -15.58 -12.39
N GLY A 281 -13.70 -15.61 -11.25
CA GLY A 281 -13.88 -14.43 -10.40
C GLY A 281 -12.58 -13.88 -9.78
N LYS A 282 -11.52 -14.72 -9.65
CA LYS A 282 -10.18 -14.38 -9.15
C LYS A 282 -10.11 -13.68 -7.78
N ILE A 283 -11.18 -13.76 -6.98
CA ILE A 283 -11.20 -13.15 -5.64
C ILE A 283 -10.28 -13.88 -4.66
N ASP A 284 -10.13 -15.20 -4.79
CA ASP A 284 -9.21 -15.96 -3.96
C ASP A 284 -7.75 -15.60 -4.29
N GLU A 285 -7.43 -15.43 -5.58
CA GLU A 285 -6.10 -14.95 -6.03
C GLU A 285 -5.80 -13.54 -5.53
N LEU A 286 -6.80 -12.64 -5.52
CA LEU A 286 -6.68 -11.33 -4.88
C LEU A 286 -6.40 -11.48 -3.38
N ARG A 287 -7.17 -12.30 -2.66
CA ARG A 287 -6.98 -12.53 -1.22
C ARG A 287 -5.57 -13.05 -0.92
N ASP A 288 -5.11 -14.03 -1.68
CA ASP A 288 -3.77 -14.62 -1.51
C ASP A 288 -2.67 -13.60 -1.81
N THR A 289 -2.87 -12.74 -2.81
CA THR A 289 -1.96 -11.66 -3.13
C THR A 289 -1.88 -10.64 -2.00
N LEU A 290 -3.03 -10.21 -1.46
CA LEU A 290 -3.09 -9.31 -0.31
C LEU A 290 -2.43 -9.93 0.92
N GLN A 291 -2.68 -11.22 1.18
CA GLN A 291 -2.11 -11.95 2.31
C GLN A 291 -0.58 -12.02 2.22
N ARG A 292 -0.05 -12.44 1.06
CA ARG A 292 1.41 -12.59 0.86
C ARG A 292 2.15 -11.28 0.81
N ARG A 293 1.59 -10.26 0.14
CA ARG A 293 2.30 -9.00 -0.12
C ARG A 293 2.14 -8.00 1.01
N PHE A 294 0.97 -7.90 1.62
CA PHE A 294 0.69 -6.85 2.60
C PHE A 294 0.61 -7.39 4.01
N PHE A 295 -0.25 -8.38 4.28
CA PHE A 295 -0.50 -8.82 5.65
C PHE A 295 0.70 -9.54 6.26
N ALA A 296 1.29 -10.46 5.51
CA ALA A 296 2.49 -11.17 5.94
C ALA A 296 3.67 -10.22 6.20
N ARG A 297 3.76 -9.12 5.45
CA ARG A 297 4.87 -8.14 5.51
C ARG A 297 4.51 -6.88 6.29
N SER A 298 3.39 -6.89 7.01
CA SER A 298 2.82 -5.69 7.62
C SER A 298 3.76 -4.98 8.60
N ARG A 299 4.60 -5.73 9.33
CA ARG A 299 5.62 -5.15 10.22
C ARG A 299 6.70 -4.39 9.46
N MET A 300 7.21 -4.98 8.38
CA MET A 300 8.21 -4.35 7.51
C MET A 300 7.64 -3.11 6.80
N ILE A 301 6.40 -3.20 6.28
CA ILE A 301 5.70 -2.08 5.66
C ILE A 301 5.50 -0.93 6.67
N LYS A 302 5.11 -1.24 7.91
CA LYS A 302 4.96 -0.23 8.96
C LYS A 302 6.28 0.46 9.30
N ALA A 303 7.36 -0.31 9.45
CA ALA A 303 8.69 0.26 9.67
C ALA A 303 9.11 1.18 8.51
N PHE A 304 8.84 0.78 7.25
CA PHE A 304 9.11 1.59 6.07
C PHE A 304 8.31 2.90 6.08
N SER A 305 7.01 2.81 6.40
CA SER A 305 6.14 3.99 6.53
C SER A 305 6.66 4.95 7.61
N LEU A 306 7.17 4.42 8.74
CA LEU A 306 7.74 5.24 9.81
C LEU A 306 9.04 5.94 9.36
N LEU A 307 9.94 5.24 8.67
CA LEU A 307 11.17 5.84 8.13
C LEU A 307 10.86 6.93 7.11
N ALA A 308 9.95 6.67 6.17
CA ALA A 308 9.50 7.66 5.20
C ALA A 308 8.92 8.91 5.90
N LYS A 309 8.06 8.70 6.90
CA LYS A 309 7.48 9.79 7.71
C LYS A 309 8.52 10.55 8.54
N ALA A 310 9.64 9.93 8.91
CA ALA A 310 10.74 10.56 9.63
C ALA A 310 11.67 11.35 8.69
N LEU A 311 11.84 10.90 7.45
CA LEU A 311 12.66 11.55 6.44
C LEU A 311 12.08 12.91 6.03
N ASP A 312 10.77 13.01 5.81
CA ASP A 312 10.14 14.25 5.30
C ASP A 312 10.46 15.50 6.15
N PRO A 313 10.24 15.51 7.49
CA PRO A 313 10.59 16.66 8.33
C PRO A 313 12.10 16.95 8.34
N CYS A 314 12.94 15.92 8.16
CA CYS A 314 14.39 16.09 8.11
C CYS A 314 14.82 16.78 6.82
N GLU A 315 14.19 16.46 5.69
CA GLU A 315 14.44 17.15 4.43
C GLU A 315 14.05 18.61 4.52
N GLU A 316 12.89 18.88 5.08
CA GLU A 316 12.38 20.23 5.26
C GLU A 316 13.28 21.06 6.18
N ALA A 317 13.66 20.50 7.33
CA ALA A 317 14.58 21.13 8.27
C ALA A 317 15.95 21.41 7.61
N ALA A 318 16.45 20.49 6.78
CA ALA A 318 17.72 20.68 6.07
C ALA A 318 17.64 21.84 5.07
N VAL A 319 16.54 21.96 4.33
CA VAL A 319 16.31 23.11 3.43
C VAL A 319 16.26 24.41 4.22
N ARG A 320 15.51 24.45 5.33
CA ARG A 320 15.41 25.63 6.21
C ARG A 320 16.79 26.03 6.76
N LEU A 321 17.57 25.08 7.28
CA LEU A 321 18.91 25.33 7.81
C LEU A 321 19.90 25.79 6.74
N ARG A 322 19.86 25.23 5.53
CA ARG A 322 20.69 25.69 4.40
C ARG A 322 20.35 27.12 3.99
N ASN A 323 19.07 27.47 3.94
CA ASN A 323 18.61 28.83 3.66
C ASN A 323 19.05 29.80 4.77
N HIS A 324 18.95 29.37 6.03
CA HIS A 324 19.43 30.13 7.19
C HIS A 324 20.94 30.39 7.09
N LYS A 325 21.75 29.34 6.87
CA LYS A 325 23.20 29.43 6.66
C LYS A 325 23.56 30.43 5.54
N ARG A 326 22.88 30.36 4.39
CA ARG A 326 23.07 31.29 3.28
C ARG A 326 22.76 32.74 3.67
N ARG A 327 21.69 32.97 4.44
CA ARG A 327 21.31 34.30 4.93
C ARG A 327 22.38 34.88 5.86
N TYR A 328 22.85 34.12 6.85
CA TYR A 328 23.87 34.58 7.79
C TYR A 328 25.22 34.80 7.13
N SER A 329 25.61 33.96 6.16
CA SER A 329 26.82 34.19 5.36
C SER A 329 26.77 35.56 4.66
N ARG A 330 25.64 35.92 4.03
CA ARG A 330 25.49 37.24 3.38
C ARG A 330 25.53 38.40 4.38
N LEU A 331 24.96 38.22 5.58
CA LEU A 331 25.01 39.22 6.63
C LEU A 331 26.44 39.41 7.14
N LEU A 332 27.21 38.32 7.25
CA LEU A 332 28.61 38.35 7.62
C LEU A 332 29.44 39.10 6.57
N ASP A 333 29.28 38.74 5.29
CA ASP A 333 29.96 39.42 4.17
C ASP A 333 29.64 40.92 4.16
N ALA A 334 28.37 41.29 4.39
CA ALA A 334 27.94 42.69 4.46
C ALA A 334 28.51 43.44 5.68
N ALA A 335 28.61 42.77 6.84
CA ALA A 335 29.23 43.35 8.03
C ALA A 335 30.74 43.57 7.83
N GLU A 336 31.44 42.61 7.22
CA GLU A 336 32.85 42.73 6.86
C GLU A 336 33.09 43.85 5.86
N ASP A 337 32.24 43.98 4.84
CA ASP A 337 32.26 45.10 3.90
C ASP A 337 32.04 46.45 4.59
N ALA A 338 31.09 46.54 5.51
CA ALA A 338 30.83 47.76 6.27
C ALA A 338 32.01 48.16 7.16
N ILE A 339 32.61 47.19 7.88
CA ILE A 339 33.80 47.40 8.71
C ILE A 339 34.97 47.88 7.83
N ARG A 340 35.23 47.22 6.69
CA ARG A 340 36.29 47.64 5.75
C ARG A 340 36.11 49.07 5.24
N ARG A 341 34.87 49.48 4.96
CA ARG A 341 34.56 50.85 4.52
C ARG A 341 34.76 51.86 5.64
N LEU A 342 34.36 51.53 6.87
CA LEU A 342 34.57 52.39 8.04
C LEU A 342 36.06 52.58 8.34
N ASP A 343 36.86 51.51 8.20
CA ASP A 343 38.32 51.58 8.39
C ASP A 343 39.02 52.46 7.32
N GLY A 344 38.41 52.62 6.15
CA GLY A 344 38.89 53.52 5.10
C GLY A 344 38.47 54.99 5.27
N LEU A 345 37.54 55.30 6.17
CA LEU A 345 37.11 56.68 6.44
C LEU A 345 38.07 57.35 7.42
N SER A 346 38.77 58.39 6.96
CA SER A 346 39.70 59.21 7.75
C SER A 346 38.95 60.20 8.68
N ALA A 347 37.96 59.70 9.42
CA ALA A 347 37.15 60.50 10.35
C ALA A 347 37.80 60.51 11.75
N SER A 348 37.52 61.55 12.55
CA SER A 348 37.95 61.60 13.95
C SER A 348 37.45 60.36 14.69
N VAL A 349 38.38 59.60 15.27
CA VAL A 349 38.21 58.27 15.86
C VAL A 349 36.96 58.15 16.77
N ASP A 350 36.59 59.22 17.45
CA ASP A 350 35.50 59.23 18.42
C ASP A 350 34.09 59.01 17.82
N ALA A 351 33.82 59.49 16.60
CA ALA A 351 32.48 59.39 16.00
C ALA A 351 32.18 58.01 15.41
N VAL A 352 33.21 57.27 15.01
CA VAL A 352 33.09 55.97 14.30
C VAL A 352 33.12 54.79 15.27
N THR A 353 33.73 54.97 16.45
CA THR A 353 33.92 53.91 17.45
C THR A 353 32.63 53.19 17.87
N PRO A 354 31.49 53.87 18.16
CA PRO A 354 30.26 53.19 18.54
C PRO A 354 29.67 52.32 17.41
N ILE A 355 29.79 52.78 16.16
CA ILE A 355 29.32 52.05 14.97
C ILE A 355 30.16 50.80 14.76
N ARG A 356 31.49 50.93 14.89
CA ARG A 356 32.41 49.80 14.79
C ARG A 356 32.09 48.72 15.82
N ARG A 357 31.92 49.12 17.10
CA ARG A 357 31.55 48.19 18.18
C ARG A 357 30.24 47.45 17.87
N TYR A 358 29.20 48.16 17.41
CA TYR A 358 27.93 47.54 17.04
C TYR A 358 28.09 46.51 15.90
N LEU A 359 28.90 46.82 14.88
CA LEU A 359 29.18 45.90 13.79
C LEU A 359 29.97 44.68 14.24
N ASP A 360 30.97 44.86 15.10
CA ASP A 360 31.76 43.75 15.67
C ASP A 360 30.89 42.83 16.56
N GLU A 361 30.00 43.39 17.38
CA GLU A 361 29.03 42.63 18.18
C GLU A 361 28.05 41.86 17.29
N THR A 362 27.49 42.53 16.27
CA THR A 362 26.57 41.91 15.30
C THR A 362 27.28 40.79 14.53
N ARG A 363 28.51 41.03 14.09
CA ARG A 363 29.36 40.04 13.43
C ARG A 363 29.57 38.82 14.32
N SER A 364 29.96 39.01 15.58
CA SER A 364 30.19 37.91 16.52
C SER A 364 28.93 37.06 16.75
N LEU A 365 27.77 37.70 16.88
CA LEU A 365 26.48 37.00 16.97
C LEU A 365 26.16 36.21 15.69
N VAL A 366 26.33 36.82 14.52
CA VAL A 366 26.12 36.18 13.22
C VAL A 366 27.07 34.99 13.00
N GLU A 367 28.34 35.10 13.39
CA GLU A 367 29.32 34.01 13.33
C GLU A 367 28.95 32.85 14.27
N LYS A 368 28.40 33.15 15.45
CA LYS A 368 27.90 32.11 16.36
C LYS A 368 26.68 31.40 15.76
N ASP A 369 25.67 32.13 15.31
CA ASP A 369 24.47 31.56 14.68
C ASP A 369 24.82 30.72 13.45
N LEU A 370 25.79 31.17 12.64
CA LEU A 370 26.28 30.44 11.48
C LEU A 370 26.95 29.10 11.88
N ARG A 371 27.76 29.10 12.94
CA ARG A 371 28.39 27.89 13.48
C ARG A 371 27.36 26.90 14.02
N ASP A 372 26.39 27.40 14.78
CA ASP A 372 25.31 26.58 15.36
C ASP A 372 24.44 25.96 14.25
N ALA A 373 24.06 26.76 13.25
CA ALA A 373 23.32 26.26 12.08
C ALA A 373 24.13 25.22 11.28
N ALA A 374 25.44 25.41 11.12
CA ALA A 374 26.30 24.45 10.44
C ALA A 374 26.49 23.14 11.24
N ALA A 375 26.55 23.22 12.57
CA ALA A 375 26.61 22.04 13.44
C ALA A 375 25.28 21.26 13.42
N ALA A 376 24.15 21.96 13.50
CA ALA A 376 22.83 21.35 13.39
C ALA A 376 22.62 20.68 12.01
N LEU A 377 23.01 21.36 10.93
CA LEU A 377 22.90 20.81 9.58
C LEU A 377 23.74 19.53 9.41
N ARG A 378 24.96 19.48 9.95
CA ARG A 378 25.80 18.26 9.91
C ARG A 378 25.12 17.08 10.60
N LYS A 379 24.65 17.26 11.84
CA LYS A 379 23.94 16.20 12.58
C LYS A 379 22.68 15.72 11.84
N LEU A 380 21.97 16.65 11.21
CA LEU A 380 20.79 16.34 10.43
C LEU A 380 21.14 15.57 9.15
N ASP A 381 22.17 15.99 8.42
CA ASP A 381 22.64 15.30 7.22
C ASP A 381 23.12 13.87 7.58
N GLU A 382 23.81 13.68 8.71
CA GLU A 382 24.19 12.34 9.24
C GLU A 382 22.96 11.47 9.51
N ALA A 383 21.96 11.99 10.24
CA ALA A 383 20.73 11.26 10.52
C ALA A 383 19.96 10.93 9.22
N LYS A 384 19.95 11.84 8.24
CA LYS A 384 19.32 11.62 6.94
C LYS A 384 19.99 10.50 6.16
N VAL A 385 21.32 10.42 6.15
CA VAL A 385 22.06 9.34 5.49
C VAL A 385 21.65 8.00 6.11
N LEU A 386 21.68 7.89 7.45
CA LEU A 386 21.25 6.67 8.14
C LEU A 386 19.80 6.25 7.82
N LEU A 387 18.87 7.20 7.83
CA LEU A 387 17.47 6.94 7.49
C LEU A 387 17.30 6.52 6.03
N LYS A 388 18.04 7.14 5.11
CA LYS A 388 17.99 6.84 3.69
C LYS A 388 18.58 5.47 3.39
N ASP A 389 19.75 5.16 3.96
CA ASP A 389 20.40 3.86 3.79
C ASP A 389 19.50 2.75 4.32
N GLY A 390 18.91 2.93 5.50
CA GLY A 390 17.92 1.97 6.05
C GLY A 390 16.66 1.82 5.18
N PHE A 391 16.19 2.91 4.57
CA PHE A 391 15.07 2.88 3.64
C PHE A 391 15.41 2.12 2.35
N ASP A 392 16.55 2.42 1.73
CA ASP A 392 17.03 1.78 0.49
C ASP A 392 17.29 0.27 0.74
N ASP A 393 17.82 -0.07 1.91
CA ASP A 393 18.01 -1.44 2.37
C ASP A 393 16.70 -2.22 2.47
N MET A 394 15.70 -1.66 3.14
CA MET A 394 14.38 -2.27 3.24
C MET A 394 13.70 -2.39 1.87
N GLN A 395 13.92 -1.42 0.99
CA GLN A 395 13.41 -1.47 -0.38
C GLN A 395 14.03 -2.64 -1.16
N ASN A 396 15.33 -2.89 -0.99
CA ASN A 396 16.00 -4.03 -1.60
C ASN A 396 15.54 -5.36 -1.00
N ASP A 397 15.32 -5.44 0.32
CA ASP A 397 14.73 -6.60 0.98
C ASP A 397 13.38 -6.98 0.36
N LEU A 398 12.49 -5.99 0.16
CA LEU A 398 11.18 -6.22 -0.45
C LEU A 398 11.27 -6.68 -1.92
N ARG A 399 12.24 -6.17 -2.68
CA ARG A 399 12.51 -6.66 -4.05
C ARG A 399 12.94 -8.13 -4.02
N MET A 400 13.84 -8.48 -3.12
CA MET A 400 14.33 -9.86 -3.02
C MET A 400 13.25 -10.81 -2.51
N LEU A 401 12.34 -10.37 -1.64
CA LEU A 401 11.14 -11.15 -1.26
C LEU A 401 10.23 -11.43 -2.46
N ALA A 402 10.04 -10.45 -3.37
CA ALA A 402 9.28 -10.67 -4.59
C ALA A 402 9.98 -11.68 -5.51
N LEU A 403 11.29 -11.52 -5.70
CA LEU A 403 12.09 -12.43 -6.51
C LEU A 403 12.10 -13.86 -5.94
N LEU A 404 12.12 -13.99 -4.61
CA LEU A 404 12.06 -15.27 -3.91
C LEU A 404 10.67 -15.92 -3.97
N ASP A 405 9.60 -15.13 -4.12
CA ASP A 405 8.26 -15.69 -4.38
C ASP A 405 8.16 -16.25 -5.79
N GLU A 406 8.91 -15.69 -6.75
CA GLU A 406 8.91 -16.10 -8.16
C GLU A 406 9.88 -17.26 -8.45
N HIS A 407 10.98 -17.34 -7.70
CA HIS A 407 12.08 -18.29 -7.95
C HIS A 407 12.47 -19.11 -6.72
N GLY A 408 11.59 -19.21 -5.73
CA GLY A 408 11.87 -19.88 -4.45
C GLY A 408 12.25 -21.35 -4.60
N GLU A 409 11.77 -22.01 -5.65
CA GLU A 409 12.11 -23.41 -5.95
C GLU A 409 13.61 -23.61 -6.25
N LEU A 410 14.31 -22.57 -6.73
CA LEU A 410 15.74 -22.66 -7.07
C LEU A 410 16.66 -22.79 -5.85
N VAL A 411 16.19 -22.35 -4.67
CA VAL A 411 16.95 -22.45 -3.41
C VAL A 411 16.44 -23.56 -2.50
N GLY A 412 15.28 -24.14 -2.80
CA GLY A 412 14.60 -25.15 -1.99
C GLY A 412 13.83 -24.57 -0.80
N ASP A 413 12.78 -25.26 -0.35
CA ASP A 413 11.81 -24.75 0.62
C ASP A 413 12.42 -24.28 1.94
N GLU A 414 13.40 -25.03 2.45
CA GLU A 414 14.08 -24.74 3.71
C GLU A 414 14.83 -23.40 3.64
N TRP A 415 15.63 -23.19 2.59
CA TRP A 415 16.38 -21.95 2.39
C TRP A 415 15.48 -20.82 1.91
N ALA A 416 14.44 -21.09 1.13
CA ALA A 416 13.43 -20.08 0.81
C ALA A 416 12.79 -19.53 2.11
N ARG A 417 12.52 -20.39 3.10
CA ARG A 417 12.04 -19.94 4.41
C ARG A 417 13.08 -19.10 5.16
N VAL A 418 14.34 -19.54 5.20
CA VAL A 418 15.43 -18.78 5.84
C VAL A 418 15.58 -17.40 5.19
N LEU A 419 15.71 -17.35 3.87
CA LEU A 419 15.92 -16.12 3.12
C LEU A 419 14.74 -15.16 3.23
N ARG A 420 13.49 -15.65 3.28
CA ARG A 420 12.33 -14.80 3.58
C ARG A 420 12.51 -14.06 4.90
N HIS A 421 12.95 -14.76 5.95
CA HIS A 421 13.19 -14.14 7.25
C HIS A 421 14.39 -13.20 7.21
N VAL A 422 15.51 -13.59 6.58
CA VAL A 422 16.68 -12.72 6.42
C VAL A 422 16.30 -11.41 5.72
N PHE A 423 15.39 -11.44 4.73
CA PHE A 423 14.83 -10.26 4.06
C PHE A 423 13.66 -9.61 4.82
N GLY A 424 13.49 -9.92 6.11
CA GLY A 424 12.57 -9.23 7.02
C GLY A 424 11.09 -9.53 6.83
N TYR A 425 10.74 -10.68 6.24
CA TYR A 425 9.34 -11.14 6.12
C TYR A 425 8.60 -11.14 7.47
N ALA A 426 9.28 -11.52 8.56
CA ALA A 426 8.70 -11.58 9.91
C ALA A 426 8.81 -10.25 10.70
N GLY A 427 9.50 -9.26 10.15
CA GLY A 427 9.85 -8.00 10.81
C GLY A 427 11.29 -7.55 10.52
N PRO A 428 11.60 -6.26 10.70
CA PRO A 428 12.94 -5.73 10.46
C PRO A 428 13.96 -6.12 11.55
N GLU A 429 13.51 -6.56 12.72
CA GLU A 429 14.38 -6.83 13.89
C GLU A 429 15.28 -8.06 13.68
N ILE A 430 16.51 -8.01 14.20
CA ILE A 430 17.50 -9.10 14.07
C ILE A 430 16.93 -10.45 14.52
N ASP A 431 16.25 -10.50 15.66
CA ASP A 431 15.62 -11.74 16.16
C ASP A 431 14.60 -12.34 15.19
N ALA A 432 13.77 -11.49 14.58
CA ALA A 432 12.77 -11.93 13.60
C ALA A 432 13.43 -12.46 12.32
N ARG A 433 14.56 -11.85 11.93
CA ARG A 433 15.34 -12.23 10.74
C ARG A 433 16.11 -13.54 10.91
N LEU A 434 16.66 -13.79 12.10
CA LEU A 434 17.53 -14.93 12.35
C LEU A 434 16.81 -16.20 12.81
N GLY A 435 15.55 -16.13 13.24
CA GLY A 435 14.82 -17.28 13.81
C GLY A 435 14.99 -18.61 13.06
N PRO A 436 14.64 -18.70 11.76
CA PRO A 436 14.83 -19.95 11.00
C PRO A 436 16.30 -20.32 10.77
N LEU A 437 17.19 -19.34 10.63
CA LEU A 437 18.62 -19.59 10.44
C LEU A 437 19.24 -20.19 11.71
N ARG A 438 18.88 -19.69 12.89
CA ARG A 438 19.29 -20.25 14.19
C ARG A 438 18.85 -21.71 14.31
N ALA A 439 17.58 -21.98 14.00
CA ALA A 439 17.02 -23.33 14.04
C ALA A 439 17.74 -24.28 13.07
N LEU A 440 18.14 -23.77 11.89
CA LEU A 440 18.84 -24.56 10.89
C LEU A 440 20.31 -24.80 11.23
N ALA A 441 21.02 -23.77 11.72
CA ALA A 441 22.44 -23.85 12.07
C ALA A 441 22.68 -24.68 13.33
N ASN A 442 21.67 -24.81 14.21
CA ASN A 442 21.80 -25.40 15.53
C ASN A 442 22.97 -24.78 16.34
N ALA A 443 23.18 -23.47 16.17
CA ALA A 443 24.26 -22.72 16.81
C ALA A 443 23.80 -22.15 18.16
N GLY A 444 24.74 -22.04 19.11
CA GLY A 444 24.48 -21.52 20.45
C GLY A 444 24.38 -20.00 20.54
N ASP A 445 24.84 -19.28 19.52
CA ASP A 445 24.77 -17.82 19.43
C ASP A 445 24.47 -17.34 18.00
N ASP A 446 24.03 -16.08 17.91
CA ASP A 446 23.57 -15.47 16.67
C ASP A 446 24.67 -15.26 15.65
N LEU A 447 25.85 -14.84 16.09
CA LEU A 447 26.97 -14.55 15.21
C LEU A 447 27.45 -15.83 14.55
N ALA A 448 27.55 -16.93 15.30
CA ALA A 448 27.87 -18.25 14.78
C ALA A 448 26.82 -18.73 13.76
N ALA A 449 25.53 -18.53 14.03
CA ALA A 449 24.46 -18.87 13.08
C ALA A 449 24.57 -18.09 11.76
N VAL A 450 24.87 -16.78 11.85
CA VAL A 450 25.06 -15.90 10.69
C VAL A 450 26.27 -16.31 9.87
N MET A 451 27.42 -16.53 10.51
CA MET A 451 28.65 -16.95 9.84
C MET A 451 28.51 -18.31 9.18
N TRP A 452 27.82 -19.25 9.83
CA TRP A 452 27.46 -20.53 9.23
C TRP A 452 26.58 -20.35 7.98
N GLY A 453 25.56 -19.49 8.07
CA GLY A 453 24.65 -19.18 6.96
C GLY A 453 25.38 -18.59 5.75
N ILE A 454 26.29 -17.63 5.98
CA ILE A 454 27.16 -17.05 4.95
C ILE A 454 27.98 -18.14 4.25
N GLY A 455 28.59 -19.04 5.03
CA GLY A 455 29.37 -20.16 4.51
C GLY A 455 28.55 -21.08 3.61
N GLN A 456 27.38 -21.50 4.07
CA GLN A 456 26.47 -22.36 3.31
C GLN A 456 25.97 -21.71 2.03
N ILE A 457 25.62 -20.43 2.07
CA ILE A 457 25.14 -19.70 0.89
C ILE A 457 26.25 -19.61 -0.17
N ARG A 458 27.48 -19.26 0.23
CA ARG A 458 28.63 -19.19 -0.69
C ARG A 458 28.98 -20.54 -1.30
N GLU A 459 28.97 -21.60 -0.50
CA GLU A 459 29.25 -22.97 -0.95
C GLU A 459 28.24 -23.44 -2.00
N ARG A 460 26.95 -23.20 -1.78
CA ARG A 460 25.87 -23.69 -2.65
C ARG A 460 25.66 -22.84 -3.90
N TRP A 461 25.82 -21.53 -3.80
CA TRP A 461 25.38 -20.59 -4.85
C TRP A 461 26.38 -19.49 -5.23
N GLY A 462 27.64 -19.56 -4.75
CA GLY A 462 28.64 -18.51 -4.98
C GLY A 462 29.01 -18.23 -6.45
N GLY A 463 28.56 -19.05 -7.40
CA GLY A 463 28.77 -18.87 -8.84
C GLY A 463 27.49 -18.65 -9.66
N CYS A 464 26.32 -18.51 -9.02
CA CYS A 464 25.06 -18.35 -9.74
C CYS A 464 24.94 -16.94 -10.35
N GLY A 465 24.51 -16.87 -11.61
CA GLY A 465 24.22 -15.62 -12.31
C GLY A 465 22.73 -15.25 -12.31
N GLY A 466 22.39 -14.15 -12.99
CA GLY A 466 21.01 -13.72 -13.19
C GLY A 466 20.28 -13.40 -11.88
N ASP A 467 19.00 -13.75 -11.82
CA ASP A 467 18.11 -13.42 -10.70
C ASP A 467 18.51 -14.12 -9.41
N LEU A 468 18.89 -15.40 -9.52
CA LEU A 468 19.42 -16.15 -8.39
C LEU A 468 20.72 -15.52 -7.86
N GLY A 469 21.63 -15.10 -8.75
CA GLY A 469 22.86 -14.41 -8.34
C GLY A 469 22.57 -13.12 -7.56
N ARG A 470 21.63 -12.29 -8.04
CA ARG A 470 21.21 -11.06 -7.35
C ARG A 470 20.61 -11.34 -5.97
N LEU A 471 19.75 -12.35 -5.88
CA LEU A 471 19.12 -12.78 -4.63
C LEU A 471 20.15 -13.23 -3.59
N ILE A 472 21.11 -14.05 -4.03
CA ILE A 472 22.17 -14.60 -3.18
C ILE A 472 23.15 -13.53 -2.73
N GLN A 473 23.55 -12.61 -3.63
CA GLN A 473 24.42 -11.50 -3.27
C GLN A 473 23.77 -10.60 -2.21
N HIS A 474 22.48 -10.29 -2.35
CA HIS A 474 21.75 -9.51 -1.35
C HIS A 474 21.63 -10.24 -0.02
N ALA A 475 21.40 -11.56 -0.03
CA ALA A 475 21.38 -12.38 1.19
C ALA A 475 22.71 -12.34 1.93
N LEU A 476 23.84 -12.47 1.21
CA LEU A 476 25.17 -12.38 1.80
C LEU A 476 25.42 -11.00 2.41
N SER A 477 25.15 -9.94 1.64
CA SER A 477 25.32 -8.56 2.13
C SER A 477 24.48 -8.30 3.39
N ARG A 478 23.24 -8.80 3.44
CA ARG A 478 22.37 -8.62 4.61
C ARG A 478 22.87 -9.39 5.82
N LEU A 479 23.35 -10.62 5.64
CA LEU A 479 23.92 -11.40 6.73
C LEU A 479 25.22 -10.79 7.25
N GLU A 480 26.08 -10.27 6.37
CA GLU A 480 27.31 -9.57 6.74
C GLU A 480 27.00 -8.32 7.58
N GLN A 481 26.01 -7.52 7.17
CA GLN A 481 25.57 -6.36 7.96
C GLN A 481 25.00 -6.77 9.33
N ILE A 482 24.21 -7.85 9.39
CA ILE A 482 23.71 -8.36 10.68
C ILE A 482 24.88 -8.84 11.57
N ALA A 483 25.92 -9.45 11.00
CA ALA A 483 27.11 -9.85 11.75
C ALA A 483 27.83 -8.61 12.32
N ASP A 484 28.04 -7.58 11.51
CA ASP A 484 28.67 -6.32 11.94
C ASP A 484 27.87 -5.65 13.08
N ASP A 485 26.54 -5.63 12.98
CA ASP A 485 25.64 -5.10 14.01
C ASP A 485 25.76 -5.90 15.33
N LEU A 486 25.78 -7.23 15.26
CA LEU A 486 25.94 -8.12 16.42
C LEU A 486 27.30 -7.93 17.09
N GLU A 487 28.38 -7.82 16.31
CA GLU A 487 29.71 -7.53 16.84
C GLU A 487 29.77 -6.17 17.54
N HIS A 488 29.14 -5.14 16.95
CA HIS A 488 29.11 -3.82 17.55
C HIS A 488 28.35 -3.82 18.88
N GLN A 489 27.21 -4.53 18.96
CA GLN A 489 26.45 -4.71 20.20
C GLN A 489 27.26 -5.42 21.28
N ALA A 490 27.98 -6.49 20.92
CA ALA A 490 28.84 -7.22 21.85
C ALA A 490 29.97 -6.35 22.43
N ARG A 491 30.61 -5.52 21.59
CA ARG A 491 31.65 -4.58 22.03
C ARG A 491 31.09 -3.46 22.92
N GLY A 492 29.88 -2.98 22.62
CA GLY A 492 29.19 -1.95 23.41
C GLY A 492 28.76 -2.42 24.79
N ALA A 493 28.28 -3.67 24.90
CA ALA A 493 27.87 -4.26 26.18
C ALA A 493 29.07 -4.53 27.12
N GLY A 494 30.27 -4.76 26.58
CA GLY A 494 31.49 -4.98 27.37
C GLY A 494 32.22 -3.72 27.84
N GLY A 495 31.75 -2.52 27.48
CA GLY A 495 32.52 -1.26 27.60
C GLY A 495 32.22 -0.36 28.80
N SER A 496 31.21 -0.68 29.62
CA SER A 496 31.00 0.04 30.89
C SER A 496 31.41 -0.85 32.06
N PRO A 497 32.56 -0.61 32.73
CA PRO A 497 32.83 -1.28 33.98
C PRO A 497 31.67 -0.96 34.96
N PRO A 498 31.19 -1.94 35.74
CA PRO A 498 30.23 -1.65 36.79
C PRO A 498 30.79 -0.52 37.65
N PRO A 499 29.98 0.47 38.05
CA PRO A 499 30.44 1.50 38.98
C PRO A 499 31.04 0.79 40.19
N PRO A 500 32.21 1.24 40.69
CA PRO A 500 32.87 0.60 41.81
C PRO A 500 31.85 0.47 42.96
N SER A 501 31.66 -0.76 43.43
CA SER A 501 30.85 -1.03 44.61
C SER A 501 31.33 -0.11 45.73
N PRO A 502 30.43 0.61 46.43
CA PRO A 502 30.82 1.45 47.54
C PRO A 502 31.46 0.54 48.59
N GLN A 503 32.80 0.55 48.65
CA GLN A 503 33.54 -0.08 49.72
C GLN A 503 33.25 0.71 50.99
N GLU A 504 32.94 -0.05 52.02
CA GLU A 504 32.62 0.35 53.38
C GLU A 504 33.75 1.21 53.97
N GLU A 505 33.60 2.54 53.93
CA GLU A 505 34.22 3.42 54.92
C GLU A 505 33.44 3.30 56.23
N SER A 506 33.61 2.18 56.93
CA SER A 506 33.40 2.13 58.37
C SER A 506 34.27 1.04 58.98
N GLN A 507 35.37 1.43 59.64
CA GLN A 507 35.77 1.03 61.01
C GLN A 507 37.28 1.21 61.27
N GLY A 508 37.58 1.83 62.41
CA GLY A 508 38.91 2.03 63.03
C GLY A 508 39.31 3.51 63.05
N SER A 509 39.07 4.33 64.09
CA SER A 509 39.44 4.18 65.53
C SER A 509 40.90 3.86 65.76
#